data_AF-A0A2G2N8B1-F1
#
_entry.id   AF-A0A2G2N8B1-F1
#
_cell.length_a   1.000
_cell.length_b   1.000
_cell.length_c   1.000
_cell.angle_alpha   90.00
_cell.angle_beta   90.00
_cell.angle_gamma   90.00
#
_symmetry.space_group_name_H-M   'P 1'
#
loop_
_entity.id
_entity.type
_entity.pdbx_description
1 polymer ?
#
loop_
_entity_poly.entity_id
_entity_poly.type
_entity_poly.pdbx_seq_one_letter_code
_entity_poly.pdbx_strand_id
1 'polypeptide(L)'
;MNDPGDLRPNEEAVALEPASDATLRFIGTIHTPWRDRKDCPRQGRLDGPECQLVLDPVWHNALAGLEDYDTIEVLYWLDQSRRDLIRQSPRSDGQTFGTFALRS
;
A
#
# COMPACT_ATOMS: atom_id res chain seq x y z
N MET A 1 -2.74 0.40 19.13
CA MET A 1 -1.50 0.86 19.79
C MET A 1 -0.36 0.22 19.02
N ASN A 2 0.35 0.99 18.19
CA ASN A 2 1.56 0.49 17.55
C ASN A 2 2.65 0.49 18.62
N ASP A 3 3.20 -0.68 18.91
CA ASP A 3 4.31 -0.81 19.85
C ASP A 3 5.54 -0.10 19.24
N PRO A 4 6.12 0.92 19.88
CA PRO A 4 7.35 1.56 19.40
C PRO A 4 8.56 0.61 19.32
N GLY A 5 8.43 -0.63 19.81
CA GLY A 5 9.49 -1.64 19.89
C GLY A 5 9.95 -2.31 18.60
N ASP A 6 9.33 -2.08 17.43
CA ASP A 6 9.64 -2.83 16.20
C ASP A 6 10.35 -2.00 15.11
N LEU A 7 11.07 -0.93 15.52
CA LEU A 7 11.92 -0.16 14.61
C LEU A 7 13.26 -0.85 14.40
N ARG A 8 13.74 -0.85 13.16
CA ARG A 8 15.11 -1.28 12.84
C ARG A 8 16.11 -0.23 13.32
N PRO A 9 17.40 -0.57 13.46
CA PRO A 9 18.43 0.41 13.80
C PRO A 9 18.38 1.64 12.90
N ASN A 10 18.42 2.81 13.53
CA ASN A 10 18.39 4.15 12.90
C ASN A 10 17.06 4.55 12.21
N GLU A 11 16.02 3.72 12.24
CA GLU A 11 14.70 4.17 11.78
C GLU A 11 14.10 5.21 12.73
N GLU A 12 13.31 6.13 12.17
CA GLU A 12 12.69 7.21 12.93
C GLU A 12 11.19 7.24 12.64
N ALA A 13 10.41 7.30 13.71
CA ALA A 13 8.96 7.48 13.70
C ALA A 13 8.58 8.80 14.38
N VAL A 14 7.45 9.39 13.98
CA VAL A 14 6.89 10.58 14.62
C VAL A 14 5.60 10.25 15.36
N ALA A 15 5.37 10.91 16.49
CA ALA A 15 4.06 10.86 17.13
C ALA A 15 3.07 11.72 16.33
N LEU A 16 1.96 11.12 15.91
CA LEU A 16 0.91 11.79 15.16
C LEU A 16 -0.43 11.56 15.84
N GLU A 17 -1.23 12.63 15.90
CA GLU A 17 -2.66 12.50 16.15
C GLU A 17 -3.34 11.80 14.96
N PRO A 18 -4.48 11.14 15.16
CA PRO A 18 -5.26 10.59 14.05
C PRO A 18 -5.56 11.65 12.99
N ALA A 19 -5.30 11.33 11.72
CA ALA A 19 -5.58 12.24 10.61
C ALA A 19 -7.08 12.57 10.54
N SER A 20 -7.40 13.85 10.34
CA SER A 20 -8.78 14.35 10.27
C SER A 20 -9.05 15.28 9.09
N ASP A 21 -8.05 15.53 8.24
CA ASP A 21 -8.15 16.50 7.14
C ASP A 21 -9.09 16.04 6.01
N ALA A 22 -9.16 14.72 5.78
CA ALA A 22 -10.01 14.10 4.78
C ALA A 22 -10.35 12.65 5.13
N THR A 23 -11.42 12.14 4.54
CA THR A 23 -11.84 10.73 4.65
C THR A 23 -11.80 10.06 3.28
N LEU A 24 -11.35 8.81 3.23
CA LEU A 24 -11.41 7.97 2.04
C LEU A 24 -12.60 7.02 2.09
N ARG A 25 -13.18 6.74 0.92
CA ARG A 25 -14.16 5.68 0.73
C ARG A 25 -13.51 4.60 -0.12
N PHE A 26 -13.45 3.38 0.40
CA PHE A 26 -13.08 2.22 -0.42
C PHE A 26 -14.20 1.95 -1.42
N ILE A 27 -13.82 1.70 -2.67
CA ILE A 27 -14.75 1.46 -3.79
C ILE A 27 -14.86 -0.03 -4.13
N GLY A 28 -14.14 -0.88 -3.41
CA GLY A 28 -14.00 -2.29 -3.70
C GLY A 28 -12.88 -2.94 -2.88
N THR A 29 -12.57 -4.18 -3.23
CA THR A 29 -11.55 -5.02 -2.60
C THR A 29 -10.66 -5.67 -3.66
N ILE A 30 -9.39 -5.91 -3.32
CA ILE A 30 -8.43 -6.61 -4.19
C ILE A 30 -8.24 -8.03 -3.65
N HIS A 31 -8.43 -9.03 -4.51
CA HIS A 31 -8.07 -10.41 -4.23
C HIS A 31 -6.78 -10.76 -4.95
N THR A 32 -5.81 -11.27 -4.20
CA THR A 32 -4.51 -11.71 -4.73
C THR A 32 -4.21 -13.13 -4.24
N PRO A 33 -3.25 -13.83 -4.88
CA PRO A 33 -2.79 -15.12 -4.38
C PRO A 33 -2.00 -15.04 -3.06
N TRP A 34 -1.54 -13.86 -2.67
CA TRP A 34 -0.70 -13.67 -1.49
C TRP A 34 -1.56 -13.49 -0.25
N ARG A 35 -1.40 -14.40 0.72
CA ARG A 35 -2.12 -14.36 1.99
C ARG A 35 -1.35 -13.58 3.06
N ASP A 36 -0.03 -13.67 3.04
CA ASP A 36 0.84 -12.98 3.98
C ASP A 36 1.68 -11.90 3.30
N ARG A 37 1.92 -10.78 3.99
CA ARG A 37 2.74 -9.66 3.48
C ARG A 37 4.14 -10.09 3.00
N LYS A 38 4.74 -11.09 3.63
CA LYS A 38 6.08 -11.61 3.29
C LYS A 38 6.12 -12.31 1.93
N ASP A 39 4.97 -12.79 1.45
CA ASP A 39 4.85 -13.49 0.18
C ASP A 39 4.58 -12.52 -0.98
N CYS A 40 4.12 -11.29 -0.67
CA CYS A 40 3.88 -10.25 -1.66
C CYS A 40 5.18 -9.85 -2.40
N PRO A 41 5.13 -9.65 -3.72
CA PRO A 41 6.27 -9.15 -4.46
C PRO A 41 6.57 -7.70 -4.05
N ARG A 42 7.85 -7.31 -4.09
CA ARG A 42 8.25 -5.91 -3.80
C ARG A 42 7.67 -4.91 -4.79
N GLN A 43 7.50 -5.32 -6.04
CA GLN A 43 6.86 -4.56 -7.12
C GLN A 43 6.09 -5.54 -8.00
N GLY A 44 4.93 -5.12 -8.50
CA GLY A 44 4.14 -5.92 -9.44
C GLY A 44 4.92 -6.23 -10.71
N ARG A 45 4.55 -7.33 -11.37
CA ARG A 45 5.13 -7.76 -12.64
C ARG A 45 4.01 -8.08 -13.63
N LEU A 46 4.24 -7.75 -14.90
CA LEU A 46 3.27 -8.03 -15.97
C LEU A 46 3.10 -9.55 -16.20
N ASP A 47 4.14 -10.33 -15.93
CA ASP A 47 4.12 -11.80 -15.94
C ASP A 47 3.79 -12.41 -14.57
N GLY A 48 3.17 -11.64 -13.68
CA GLY A 48 2.72 -12.08 -12.37
C GLY A 48 1.46 -12.97 -12.42
N PRO A 49 1.06 -13.54 -11.28
CA PRO A 49 -0.18 -14.30 -11.21
C PRO A 49 -1.40 -13.38 -11.33
N GLU A 50 -2.52 -13.95 -11.75
CA GLU A 50 -3.79 -13.23 -11.86
C GLU A 50 -4.27 -12.74 -10.48
N CYS A 51 -4.78 -11.51 -10.46
CA CYS A 51 -5.42 -10.87 -9.31
C CYS A 51 -6.78 -10.33 -9.75
N GLN A 52 -7.69 -10.08 -8.80
CA GLN A 52 -9.03 -9.59 -9.10
C GLN A 52 -9.33 -8.29 -8.35
N LEU A 53 -9.76 -7.26 -9.08
CA LEU A 53 -10.30 -6.02 -8.52
C LEU A 53 -11.83 -6.15 -8.47
N VAL A 54 -12.41 -6.26 -7.28
CA VAL A 54 -13.85 -6.40 -7.08
C VAL A 54 -14.43 -5.10 -6.58
N LEU A 55 -15.11 -4.37 -7.46
CA LEU A 55 -15.76 -3.10 -7.10
C LEU A 55 -17.14 -3.32 -6.51
N ASP A 56 -17.52 -2.47 -5.55
CA ASP A 56 -18.87 -2.48 -4.99
C ASP A 56 -19.91 -2.17 -6.08
N PRO A 57 -21.12 -2.77 -6.04
CA PRO A 57 -22.12 -2.64 -7.10
C PRO A 57 -22.48 -1.20 -7.49
N VAL A 58 -22.43 -0.27 -6.54
CA VAL A 58 -22.74 1.16 -6.78
C VAL A 58 -21.80 1.81 -7.80
N TRP A 59 -20.59 1.27 -7.99
CA TRP A 59 -19.58 1.80 -8.90
C TRP A 59 -19.54 1.11 -10.27
N HIS A 60 -20.35 0.08 -10.52
CA HIS A 60 -20.24 -0.71 -11.76
C HIS A 60 -20.43 0.13 -13.04
N ASN A 61 -21.36 1.09 -13.03
CA ASN A 61 -21.55 1.97 -14.19
C ASN A 61 -20.34 2.87 -14.46
N ALA A 62 -19.47 3.11 -13.47
CA ALA A 62 -18.25 3.90 -13.65
C ALA A 62 -17.15 3.13 -14.41
N LEU A 63 -17.33 1.83 -14.67
CA LEU A 63 -16.41 1.01 -15.48
C LEU A 63 -16.62 1.18 -16.99
N ALA A 64 -17.66 1.89 -17.43
CA ALA A 64 -17.96 2.07 -18.84
C ALA A 64 -16.76 2.68 -19.60
N GLY A 65 -16.32 2.02 -20.68
CA GLY A 65 -15.17 2.42 -21.50
C GLY A 65 -13.80 2.00 -20.95
N LEU A 66 -13.73 1.32 -19.80
CA LEU A 66 -12.45 0.84 -19.25
C LEU A 66 -11.81 -0.23 -20.15
N GLU A 67 -12.63 -1.02 -20.85
CA GLU A 67 -12.20 -2.08 -21.76
C GLU A 67 -11.50 -1.57 -23.04
N ASP A 68 -11.59 -0.27 -23.34
CA ASP A 68 -10.89 0.36 -24.47
C ASP A 68 -9.39 0.55 -24.20
N TYR A 69 -8.91 0.29 -22.98
CA TYR A 69 -7.53 0.49 -22.54
C TYR A 69 -6.83 -0.82 -22.21
N ASP A 70 -5.64 -1.02 -22.77
CA ASP A 70 -4.80 -2.19 -22.49
C ASP A 70 -4.24 -2.21 -21.05
N THR A 71 -4.14 -1.03 -20.41
CA THR A 71 -3.53 -0.87 -19.09
C THR A 71 -4.25 0.19 -18.28
N ILE A 72 -4.24 0.00 -16.95
CA ILE A 72 -4.84 0.93 -15.98
C ILE A 72 -3.86 1.19 -14.84
N GLU A 73 -3.95 2.38 -14.24
CA GLU A 73 -3.30 2.65 -12.95
C GLU A 73 -4.25 2.29 -11.81
N VAL A 74 -3.76 1.47 -10.88
CA VAL A 74 -4.53 1.02 -9.72
C VAL A 74 -3.96 1.68 -8.47
N LEU A 75 -4.78 2.53 -7.82
CA LEU A 75 -4.48 3.09 -6.51
C LEU A 75 -5.21 2.27 -5.44
N TYR A 76 -4.47 1.80 -4.45
CA TYR A 76 -5.02 1.00 -3.36
C TYR A 76 -4.45 1.44 -2.02
N TRP A 77 -5.16 1.11 -0.94
CA TRP A 77 -4.79 1.47 0.41
C TRP A 77 -4.02 0.33 1.08
N LEU A 78 -2.79 0.61 1.52
CA LEU A 78 -1.99 -0.32 2.33
C LEU A 78 -2.47 -0.28 3.78
N ASP A 79 -3.56 -0.97 4.07
CA ASP A 79 -4.28 -0.96 5.35
C ASP A 79 -3.45 -1.45 6.55
N GLN A 80 -2.52 -2.37 6.34
CA GLN A 80 -1.63 -2.90 7.38
C GLN A 80 -0.34 -2.08 7.55
N SER A 81 -0.13 -1.01 6.77
CA SER A 81 1.06 -0.18 6.88
C SER A 81 0.94 0.82 8.04
N ARG A 82 2.01 0.92 8.84
CA ARG A 82 2.17 2.03 9.78
C ARG A 82 2.38 3.34 9.01
N ARG A 83 1.95 4.47 9.58
CA ARG A 83 1.88 5.78 8.88
C ARG A 83 2.77 6.86 9.50
N ASP A 84 3.65 6.47 10.42
CA ASP A 84 4.46 7.34 11.27
C ASP A 84 5.96 7.31 10.95
N LEU A 85 6.43 6.39 10.09
CA LEU A 85 7.85 6.29 9.71
C LEU A 85 8.27 7.45 8.79
N ILE A 86 9.27 8.21 9.23
CA ILE A 86 9.88 9.31 8.45
C ILE A 86 11.25 8.93 7.86
N ARG A 87 11.98 8.01 8.52
CA ARG A 87 13.22 7.40 8.01
C ARG A 87 13.15 5.89 8.16
N GLN A 88 13.57 5.20 7.11
CA GLN A 88 13.44 3.74 7.00
C GLN A 88 14.76 3.11 6.56
N SER A 89 15.02 1.87 6.98
CA SER A 89 16.12 1.03 6.50
C SER A 89 15.55 -0.19 5.76
N PRO A 90 15.20 -0.08 4.46
CA PRO A 90 14.51 -1.15 3.73
C PRO A 90 15.30 -2.47 3.69
N ARG A 91 16.64 -2.37 3.71
CA ARG A 91 17.58 -3.50 3.71
C ARG A 91 17.97 -3.98 5.11
N SER A 92 17.55 -3.29 6.17
CA SER A 92 17.90 -3.60 7.55
C SER A 92 19.42 -3.63 7.81
N ASP A 93 20.18 -2.81 7.09
CA ASP A 93 21.65 -2.70 7.17
C ASP A 93 22.11 -1.45 7.95
N GLY A 94 21.17 -0.72 8.55
CA GLY A 94 21.43 0.51 9.31
C GLY A 94 21.58 1.76 8.44
N GLN A 95 21.69 1.62 7.11
CA GLN A 95 21.55 2.76 6.20
C GLN A 95 20.06 3.11 6.06
N THR A 96 19.75 4.40 6.16
CA THR A 96 18.37 4.88 6.12
C THR A 96 18.15 5.91 5.03
N PHE A 97 16.92 5.98 4.55
CA PHE A 97 16.46 6.99 3.61
C PHE A 97 15.19 7.65 4.16
N GLY A 98 14.92 8.89 3.75
CA GLY A 98 13.64 9.52 4.02
C GLY A 98 12.53 8.77 3.30
N THR A 99 11.36 8.59 3.95
CA THR A 99 10.23 7.82 3.39
C THR A 99 9.84 8.28 1.99
N PHE A 100 9.86 9.59 1.71
CA PHE A 100 9.51 10.14 0.40
C PHE A 100 10.54 9.89 -0.71
N ALA A 101 11.75 9.45 -0.38
CA ALA A 101 12.75 9.01 -1.37
C ALA A 101 12.57 7.52 -1.75
N LEU A 102 11.61 6.82 -1.13
CA LEU A 102 11.35 5.40 -1.29
C LEU A 102 9.94 5.15 -1.85
N ARG A 103 9.67 3.88 -2.17
CA ARG A 103 8.35 3.33 -2.48
C ARG A 103 8.00 2.21 -1.49
N SER A 104 8.12 2.53 -0.20
CA SER A 104 7.94 1.57 0.91
C SER A 104 6.47 1.30 1.23
#